data_AF-R9LYF7-F1
#
_entry.id   AF-R9LYF7-F1
#
_cell.length_a   1.000
_cell.length_b   1.000
_cell.length_c   1.000
_cell.angle_alpha   90.00
_cell.angle_beta   90.00
_cell.angle_gamma   90.00
#
_symmetry.space_group_name_H-M   'P 1'
#
loop_
_entity.id
_entity.type
_entity.pdbx_description
1 polymer ?
#
loop_
_entity_poly.entity_id
_entity_poly.type
_entity_poly.pdbx_seq_one_letter_code
_entity_poly.pdbx_strand_id
1 'polypeptide(L)'
;MYDTDRVEQYDLLTSEERSLLCSWIKENLFPIKTFACQSTSYGLKHIFENSPNGFYITNGMFKQAMKVCGFLVKDESETNWTFNISKKSPVFLSPHNH
;
A
#
# COMPACT_ATOMS: atom_id res chain seq x y z
N MET A 1 13.07 -16.24 -11.35
CA MET A 1 11.70 -15.98 -10.87
C MET A 1 11.80 -14.72 -10.03
N TYR A 2 11.33 -13.58 -10.52
CA TYR A 2 11.42 -12.33 -9.76
C TYR A 2 10.37 -12.35 -8.65
N ASP A 3 10.85 -12.40 -7.42
CA ASP A 3 10.13 -12.67 -6.18
C ASP A 3 9.45 -11.40 -5.63
N THR A 4 8.92 -10.55 -6.50
CA THR A 4 8.51 -9.18 -6.18
C THR A 4 7.20 -9.09 -5.39
N ASP A 5 6.47 -10.20 -5.23
CA ASP A 5 5.21 -10.26 -4.49
C ASP A 5 5.38 -10.72 -3.03
N ARG A 6 6.60 -11.13 -2.67
CA ARG A 6 6.98 -11.59 -1.33
C ARG A 6 7.13 -10.45 -0.34
N VAL A 7 6.55 -10.59 0.84
CA VAL A 7 6.57 -9.58 1.89
C VAL A 7 7.98 -9.30 2.43
N GLU A 8 8.88 -10.28 2.31
CA GLU A 8 10.30 -10.21 2.66
C GLU A 8 11.06 -9.17 1.83
N GLN A 9 10.54 -8.79 0.66
CA GLN A 9 11.11 -7.69 -0.14
C GLN A 9 11.13 -6.37 0.64
N TYR A 10 10.24 -6.20 1.62
CA TYR A 10 10.23 -5.02 2.51
C TYR A 10 11.54 -4.86 3.30
N ASP A 11 12.24 -5.96 3.59
CA ASP A 11 13.51 -5.90 4.31
C ASP A 11 14.64 -5.26 3.50
N LEU A 12 14.48 -5.18 2.17
CA LEU A 12 15.41 -4.51 1.28
C LEU A 12 15.27 -2.98 1.28
N LEU A 13 14.14 -2.45 1.78
CA LEU A 13 13.97 -1.01 1.93
C LEU A 13 14.86 -0.49 3.05
N THR A 14 15.51 0.64 2.81
CA THR A 14 16.22 1.43 3.82
C THR A 14 15.26 1.99 4.86
N SER A 15 15.78 2.39 6.03
CA SER A 15 14.96 3.01 7.08
C SER A 15 14.24 4.27 6.60
N GLU A 16 14.89 5.06 5.73
CA GLU A 16 14.31 6.28 5.16
C GLU A 16 13.14 5.95 4.22
N GLU A 17 13.32 4.98 3.31
CA GLU A 17 12.28 4.51 2.39
C GLU A 17 11.08 3.93 3.15
N ARG A 18 11.32 3.12 4.19
CA ARG A 18 10.26 2.58 5.06
C ARG A 18 9.49 3.69 5.76
N SER A 19 10.20 4.71 6.26
CA SER A 19 9.59 5.86 6.92
C SER A 19 8.74 6.66 5.95
N LEU A 20 9.25 6.97 4.76
CA LEU A 20 8.53 7.72 3.74
C LEU A 20 7.27 6.97 3.30
N LEU A 21 7.41 5.67 3.00
CA LEU A 21 6.28 4.82 2.60
C LEU A 21 5.21 4.75 3.69
N CYS A 22 5.59 4.56 4.97
CA CYS A 22 4.58 4.48 6.04
C CYS A 22 3.96 5.86 6.35
N SER A 23 4.71 6.96 6.22
CA SER A 23 4.14 8.31 6.30
C SER A 23 3.09 8.52 5.21
N TRP A 24 3.43 8.20 3.95
CA TRP A 24 2.48 8.30 2.85
C TRP A 24 1.23 7.45 3.09
N ILE A 25 1.38 6.20 3.53
CA ILE A 25 0.26 5.31 3.85
C ILE A 25 -0.65 5.95 4.92
N LYS A 26 -0.08 6.47 6.01
CA LYS A 26 -0.85 7.05 7.12
C LYS A 26 -1.54 8.36 6.75
N GLU A 27 -0.91 9.17 5.91
CA GLU A 27 -1.46 10.44 5.44
C GLU A 27 -2.57 10.24 4.41
N ASN A 28 -2.45 9.21 3.57
CA ASN A 28 -3.30 9.05 2.39
C ASN A 28 -4.35 7.94 2.51
N LEU A 29 -4.20 6.99 3.44
CA LEU A 29 -5.10 5.85 3.62
C LEU A 29 -5.67 5.84 5.04
N PHE A 30 -6.99 5.68 5.15
CA PHE A 30 -7.67 5.59 6.44
C PHE A 30 -8.24 4.17 6.65
N PRO A 31 -7.82 3.47 7.72
CA PRO A 31 -8.32 2.13 8.02
C PRO A 31 -9.76 2.18 8.54
N ILE A 32 -10.57 1.18 8.19
CA ILE A 32 -11.94 0.98 8.67
C ILE A 32 -12.17 -0.47 9.08
N LYS A 33 -13.29 -0.77 9.74
CA LYS A 33 -13.58 -2.15 10.19
C LYS A 33 -14.10 -3.08 9.07
N THR A 34 -14.48 -2.53 7.93
CA THR A 34 -15.05 -3.28 6.80
C THR A 34 -14.16 -3.20 5.56
N PHE A 35 -14.31 -4.14 4.64
CA PHE A 35 -13.62 -4.09 3.34
C PHE A 35 -14.50 -3.40 2.30
N ALA A 36 -14.75 -2.10 2.52
CA ALA A 36 -15.66 -1.32 1.69
C ALA A 36 -15.03 -0.87 0.35
N CYS A 37 -13.70 -0.84 0.26
CA CYS A 37 -12.96 -0.52 -0.95
C CYS A 37 -12.37 -1.80 -1.56
N GLN A 38 -12.37 -1.90 -2.90
CA GLN A 38 -11.78 -3.02 -3.64
C GLN A 38 -10.37 -2.68 -4.16
N SER A 39 -9.73 -1.63 -3.65
CA SER A 39 -8.36 -1.28 -4.04
C SER A 39 -7.38 -2.32 -3.51
N THR A 40 -6.58 -2.85 -4.42
CA THR A 40 -5.57 -3.87 -4.14
C THR A 40 -4.20 -3.26 -3.92
N SER A 41 -3.29 -4.03 -3.32
CA SER A 41 -1.88 -3.68 -3.12
C SER A 41 -1.22 -3.19 -4.41
N TYR A 42 -1.51 -3.83 -5.54
CA TYR A 42 -0.95 -3.47 -6.84
C TYR A 42 -1.38 -2.06 -7.29
N GLY A 43 -2.67 -1.75 -7.21
CA GLY A 43 -3.17 -0.43 -7.58
C GLY A 43 -2.63 0.66 -6.66
N LEU A 44 -2.65 0.43 -5.34
CA LEU A 44 -2.20 1.40 -4.35
C LEU A 44 -0.69 1.67 -4.43
N LYS A 45 0.11 0.63 -4.71
CA LYS A 45 1.54 0.76 -5.01
C LYS A 45 1.78 1.74 -6.14
N HIS A 46 1.07 1.61 -7.26
CA HIS A 46 1.25 2.50 -8.42
C HIS A 46 0.85 3.93 -8.08
N ILE A 47 -0.17 4.13 -7.24
CA ILE A 47 -0.54 5.48 -6.77
C ILE A 47 0.59 6.07 -5.91
N PHE A 48 1.21 5.27 -5.03
CA PHE A 48 2.38 5.70 -4.27
C PHE A 48 3.56 6.07 -5.18
N GLU A 49 3.90 5.20 -6.14
CA GLU A 49 5.00 5.41 -7.08
C GLU A 49 4.85 6.69 -7.92
N ASN A 50 3.61 7.04 -8.28
CA ASN A 50 3.30 8.26 -9.03
C ASN A 50 3.08 9.51 -8.14
N SER A 51 3.20 9.37 -6.81
CA SER A 51 3.05 10.51 -5.90
C SER A 51 4.32 11.39 -5.90
N PRO A 52 4.25 12.67 -5.49
CA PRO A 52 5.41 13.59 -5.54
C PRO A 52 6.66 13.11 -4.80
N ASN A 53 6.48 12.31 -3.74
CA ASN A 53 7.56 11.72 -2.95
C ASN A 53 7.67 10.20 -3.19
N GLY A 54 6.98 9.69 -4.19
CA GLY A 54 6.96 8.28 -4.55
C GLY A 54 8.31 7.80 -5.08
N PHE A 55 8.58 6.52 -4.86
CA PHE A 55 9.72 5.82 -5.45
C PHE A 55 9.29 4.40 -5.79
N TYR A 56 10.04 3.76 -6.69
CA TYR A 56 9.73 2.40 -7.13
C TYR A 56 9.81 1.42 -5.96
N ILE A 57 8.76 0.62 -5.78
CA ILE A 57 8.71 -0.45 -4.80
C ILE A 57 8.20 -1.72 -5.47
N THR A 58 8.23 -2.83 -4.74
CA THR A 58 7.58 -4.06 -5.22
C THR A 58 6.19 -4.21 -4.59
N ASN A 59 5.36 -5.09 -5.15
CA ASN A 59 4.04 -5.37 -4.57
C ASN A 59 4.19 -5.96 -3.15
N GLY A 60 5.18 -6.82 -2.95
CA GLY A 60 5.56 -7.40 -1.66
C GLY A 60 5.98 -6.36 -0.62
N MET A 61 6.81 -5.39 -1.02
CA MET A 61 7.17 -4.24 -0.15
C MET A 61 5.93 -3.49 0.31
N PHE A 62 5.01 -3.16 -0.60
CA PHE A 62 3.80 -2.42 -0.26
C PHE A 62 2.88 -3.23 0.67
N LYS A 63 2.70 -4.52 0.41
CA LYS A 63 1.91 -5.43 1.27
C LYS A 63 2.38 -5.41 2.71
N GLN A 64 3.68 -5.58 2.92
CA GLN A 64 4.26 -5.61 4.25
C GLN A 64 4.17 -4.24 4.92
N ALA A 65 4.40 -3.15 4.18
CA ALA A 65 4.25 -1.79 4.71
C ALA A 65 2.83 -1.54 5.24
N MET A 66 1.79 -1.96 4.50
CA MET A 66 0.40 -1.84 4.94
C MET A 66 0.15 -2.58 6.26
N LYS A 67 0.69 -3.81 6.43
CA LYS A 67 0.60 -4.55 7.69
C LYS A 67 1.32 -3.82 8.83
N VAL A 68 2.52 -3.32 8.59
CA VAL A 68 3.31 -2.55 9.57
C VAL A 68 2.57 -1.28 10.00
N CYS A 69 1.87 -0.60 9.08
CA CYS A 69 1.08 0.59 9.40
C CYS A 69 -0.31 0.26 9.98
N GLY A 70 -0.64 -1.01 10.24
CA GLY A 70 -1.82 -1.44 10.99
C GLY A 70 -3.08 -1.75 10.18
N PHE A 71 -2.95 -1.94 8.86
CA PHE A 71 -4.09 -2.33 8.00
C PHE A 71 -4.33 -3.83 8.05
N LEU A 72 -5.61 -4.21 7.97
CA LEU A 72 -6.05 -5.60 7.86
C LEU A 72 -6.10 -6.01 6.41
N VAL A 73 -5.70 -7.25 6.15
CA VAL A 73 -5.75 -7.89 4.83
C VAL A 73 -6.98 -8.79 4.77
N LYS A 74 -7.70 -8.76 3.66
CA LYS A 74 -8.89 -9.61 3.45
C LYS A 74 -8.50 -11.08 3.28
N ASP A 75 -7.49 -11.34 2.45
CA ASP A 75 -6.96 -12.66 2.14
C ASP A 75 -5.46 -12.55 1.82
N GLU A 76 -4.61 -13.13 2.66
CA GLU A 76 -3.15 -13.10 2.49
C GLU A 76 -2.66 -14.13 1.44
N SER A 77 -3.52 -15.06 1.01
CA SER A 77 -3.17 -16.05 -0.03
C SER A 77 -3.19 -15.47 -1.44
N GLU A 78 -3.81 -14.29 -1.64
CA GLU A 78 -3.89 -13.62 -2.93
C GLU A 78 -2.55 -12.97 -3.33
N THR A 79 -2.28 -12.89 -4.64
CA THR A 79 -1.13 -12.11 -5.14
C THR A 79 -1.35 -10.61 -4.96
N ASN A 80 -2.58 -10.12 -5.06
CA ASN A 80 -2.90 -8.70 -4.91
C ASN A 80 -3.81 -8.52 -3.70
N TRP A 81 -3.27 -8.03 -2.59
CA TRP A 81 -3.98 -7.99 -1.32
C TRP A 81 -5.00 -6.86 -1.29
N THR A 82 -6.20 -7.16 -0.82
CA THR A 82 -7.23 -6.15 -0.54
C THR A 82 -7.18 -5.74 0.93
N PHE A 83 -7.22 -4.43 1.20
CA PHE A 83 -7.10 -3.88 2.55
C PHE A 83 -8.39 -3.22 3.04
N ASN A 84 -8.51 -3.06 4.36
CA ASN A 84 -9.64 -2.43 5.04
C ASN A 84 -9.61 -0.88 4.94
N ILE A 85 -9.66 -0.34 3.72
CA ILE A 85 -9.48 1.10 3.49
C ILE A 85 -10.83 1.81 3.30
N SER A 86 -10.96 3.00 3.88
CA SER A 86 -12.10 3.89 3.69
C SER A 86 -12.14 4.46 2.27
N LYS A 87 -13.32 4.51 1.63
CA LYS A 87 -13.53 5.27 0.39
C LYS A 87 -13.32 6.78 0.55
N LYS A 88 -13.28 7.28 1.79
CA LYS A 88 -12.97 8.67 2.12
C LYS A 88 -11.47 8.94 2.26
N SER A 89 -10.62 7.95 1.99
CA SER A 89 -9.17 8.13 2.04
C SER A 89 -8.72 9.10 0.94
N PRO A 90 -7.78 10.02 1.22
CA PRO A 90 -7.29 11.02 0.27
C PRO A 90 -6.94 10.47 -1.12
N VAL A 91 -6.38 9.26 -1.21
CA VAL A 91 -6.03 8.64 -2.51
C VAL A 91 -7.21 8.52 -3.48
N PHE A 92 -8.44 8.42 -2.96
CA PHE A 92 -9.66 8.25 -3.75
C PHE A 92 -10.43 9.56 -3.98
N LEU A 93 -10.03 10.63 -3.31
CA LEU A 93 -10.72 11.93 -3.37
C LEU A 93 -10.03 12.91 -4.32
N SER A 94 -8.76 12.69 -4.66
CA SER A 94 -8.03 13.54 -5.61
C SER A 94 -8.46 13.24 -7.05
N PRO A 95 -8.93 14.25 -7.82
CA PRO A 95 -9.41 14.08 -9.20
C PRO A 95 -8.30 13.79 -10.24
N HIS A 96 -7.03 13.72 -9.82
CA HIS A 96 -5.88 13.51 -10.72
C HIS A 96 -5.38 12.05 -10.78
N ASN A 97 -6.03 11.11 -10.10
CA ASN A 97 -5.60 9.70 -10.02
C ASN A 97 -6.36 8.75 -10.97
N HIS A 98 -7.02 9.26 -12.02
CA HIS A 98 -7.89 8.47 -12.89
C HIS A 98 -7.40 8.30 -14.33
#